data_AF-A0A9N9FDD3-F1
#
_entry.id   AF-A0A9N9FDD3-F1
#
_cell.length_a   1.000
_cell.length_b   1.000
_cell.length_c   1.000
_cell.angle_alpha   90.00
_cell.angle_beta   90.00
_cell.angle_gamma   90.00
#
_symmetry.space_group_name_H-M   'P 1'
#
loop_
_entity.id
_entity.type
_entity.pdbx_description
1 polymer ?
#
loop_
_entity_poly.entity_id
_entity_poly.type
_entity_poly.pdbx_seq_one_letter_code
_entity_poly.pdbx_strand_id
1 'polypeptide(L)'
;MSPTDSPEMNFRDDSENNIQIPNGIVLRDNLTNVNIPPDTSTGYGTYLISWIASYTLLRNNVEIFALRNQQQQSIEGPNEFEYNTIEV
;
A
#
# COMPACT_ATOMS: atom_id res chain seq x y z
N MET A 1 5.04 -12.73 -12.22
CA MET A 1 5.10 -12.88 -10.75
C MET A 1 4.47 -14.21 -10.38
N SER A 2 5.03 -14.95 -9.41
CA SER A 2 4.40 -16.19 -8.94
C SER A 2 3.13 -15.88 -8.13
N PRO A 3 2.09 -16.73 -8.14
CA PRO A 3 0.81 -16.48 -7.46
C PRO A 3 0.86 -16.34 -5.93
N THR A 4 2.04 -16.42 -5.32
CA THR A 4 2.25 -16.49 -3.86
C THR A 4 2.79 -15.20 -3.25
N ASP A 5 3.29 -14.25 -4.04
CA ASP A 5 3.84 -12.99 -3.50
C ASP A 5 2.74 -11.92 -3.45
N SER A 6 1.94 -11.95 -2.38
CA SER A 6 1.11 -10.79 -2.04
C SER A 6 2.04 -9.66 -1.58
N PRO A 7 1.91 -8.43 -2.11
CA PRO A 7 2.74 -7.33 -1.66
C PRO A 7 2.46 -7.01 -0.19
N GLU A 8 3.54 -6.75 0.55
CA GLU A 8 3.49 -6.48 1.98
C GLU A 8 4.02 -5.08 2.30
N MET A 9 3.33 -4.38 3.20
CA MET A 9 3.85 -3.17 3.82
C MET A 9 4.46 -3.53 5.19
N ASN A 10 5.75 -3.25 5.33
CA ASN A 10 6.54 -3.48 6.53
C ASN A 10 6.99 -2.13 7.12
N PHE A 11 7.20 -2.06 8.43
CA PHE A 11 7.82 -0.91 9.10
C PHE A 11 9.29 -1.22 9.37
N ARG A 12 10.17 -0.28 9.05
CA ARG A 12 11.62 -0.44 9.25
C ARG A 12 12.20 0.70 10.07
N ASP A 13 13.27 0.42 10.81
CA ASP A 13 14.12 1.44 11.45
C ASP A 13 15.14 2.02 10.45
N ASP A 14 15.92 3.00 10.91
CA ASP A 14 16.97 3.66 10.10
C ASP A 14 18.10 2.72 9.67
N SER A 15 18.15 1.50 10.23
CA SER A 15 19.10 0.44 9.88
C SER A 15 18.47 -0.63 8.98
N GLU A 16 17.29 -0.35 8.40
CA GLU A 16 16.52 -1.24 7.53
C GLU A 16 16.00 -2.52 8.21
N ASN A 17 16.02 -2.60 9.54
CA ASN A 17 15.47 -3.76 10.26
C ASN A 17 13.96 -3.63 10.39
N ASN A 18 13.23 -4.74 10.26
CA ASN A 18 11.80 -4.77 10.52
C ASN A 18 11.53 -4.45 12.00
N ILE A 19 10.57 -3.57 12.25
CA ILE A 19 10.09 -3.19 13.57
C ILE A 19 8.60 -3.45 13.71
N GLN A 20 8.14 -3.50 14.95
CA GLN A 20 6.71 -3.58 15.26
C GLN A 20 5.95 -2.43 14.60
N ILE A 21 4.74 -2.69 14.10
CA ILE A 21 3.82 -1.63 13.69
C ILE A 21 3.67 -0.63 14.85
N PRO A 22 4.05 0.65 14.66
CA PRO A 22 3.97 1.63 15.73
C PRO A 22 2.54 1.82 16.27
N ASN A 23 2.43 2.16 17.56
CA ASN A 23 1.14 2.40 18.19
C ASN A 23 0.34 3.50 17.46
N GLY A 24 -0.95 3.23 17.27
CA GLY A 24 -1.89 4.15 16.63
C GLY A 24 -1.87 4.13 15.10
N ILE A 25 -1.07 3.24 14.49
CA ILE A 25 -1.09 3.02 13.05
C ILE A 25 -2.33 2.25 12.63
N VAL A 26 -2.99 2.73 11.57
CA VAL A 26 -4.11 2.09 10.91
C VAL A 26 -3.90 2.20 9.41
N LEU A 27 -3.97 1.08 8.70
CA LEU A 27 -4.10 1.09 7.24
C LEU A 27 -5.58 1.03 6.88
N ARG A 28 -6.04 1.93 6.01
CA ARG A 28 -7.41 1.97 5.51
C ARG A 28 -7.43 1.75 4.02
N ASP A 29 -8.26 0.85 3.55
CA ASP A 29 -8.62 0.73 2.13
C ASP A 29 -9.58 1.87 1.77
N ASN A 30 -9.22 2.66 0.76
CA ASN A 30 -9.98 3.84 0.36
C ASN A 30 -11.19 3.51 -0.51
N LEU A 31 -11.24 2.34 -1.14
CA LEU A 31 -12.38 1.90 -1.93
C LEU A 31 -13.51 1.41 -1.01
N THR A 32 -13.17 0.58 -0.03
CA THR A 32 -14.16 0.00 0.90
C THR A 32 -14.36 0.85 2.15
N ASN A 33 -13.45 1.81 2.41
CA ASN A 33 -13.40 2.61 3.63
C ASN A 33 -13.29 1.73 4.90
N VAL A 34 -12.66 0.57 4.79
CA VAL A 34 -12.46 -0.39 5.88
C VAL A 34 -11.00 -0.34 6.36
N ASN A 35 -10.81 -0.46 7.68
CA ASN A 35 -9.49 -0.61 8.25
C ASN A 35 -8.99 -2.04 8.02
N ILE A 36 -7.81 -2.18 7.42
CA ILE A 36 -7.16 -3.46 7.18
C ILE A 36 -6.49 -3.91 8.47
N PRO A 37 -6.80 -5.12 8.98
CA PRO A 37 -6.07 -5.67 10.12
C PRO A 37 -4.65 -6.09 9.70
N PRO A 38 -3.63 -5.88 10.55
CA PRO A 38 -2.30 -6.39 10.26
C PRO A 38 -2.23 -7.90 10.42
N ASP A 39 -1.41 -8.57 9.61
CA ASP A 39 -0.97 -9.94 9.83
C ASP A 39 0.18 -9.97 10.84
N THR A 40 -0.03 -10.64 11.97
CA THR A 40 0.94 -10.75 13.06
C THR A 40 1.78 -12.03 13.01
N SER A 41 1.65 -12.86 11.98
CA SER A 41 2.37 -14.14 11.83
C SER A 41 3.89 -13.98 11.84
N THR A 42 4.40 -12.83 11.37
CA THR A 42 5.82 -12.48 11.28
C THR A 42 6.41 -11.93 12.59
N GLY A 43 5.60 -11.80 13.65
CA GLY A 43 6.01 -11.27 14.95
C GLY A 43 6.06 -9.74 15.01
N TYR A 44 6.30 -9.03 13.89
CA TYR A 44 6.35 -7.56 13.81
C TYR A 44 5.04 -6.90 13.36
N GLY A 45 4.15 -7.68 12.75
CA GLY A 45 2.95 -7.14 12.12
C GLY A 45 3.26 -6.59 10.73
N THR A 46 2.58 -7.09 9.71
CA THR A 46 2.66 -6.58 8.33
C THR A 46 1.26 -6.29 7.81
N TYR A 47 1.12 -5.40 6.83
CA TYR A 47 -0.13 -5.28 6.10
C TYR A 47 -0.03 -5.96 4.76
N LEU A 48 -0.94 -6.90 4.51
CA LEU A 48 -1.17 -7.45 3.18
C LEU A 48 -1.96 -6.41 2.39
N ILE A 49 -1.39 -5.96 1.28
CA ILE A 49 -2.04 -5.00 0.39
C ILE A 49 -2.26 -5.63 -0.98
N SER A 50 -3.05 -4.96 -1.79
CA SER A 50 -3.19 -5.25 -3.22
C SER A 50 -2.56 -4.11 -3.99
N TRP A 51 -1.71 -4.43 -4.98
CA TRP A 51 -1.04 -3.42 -5.82
C TRP A 51 -2.03 -2.51 -6.53
N ILE A 52 -3.24 -2.97 -6.86
CA ILE A 52 -4.24 -2.18 -7.61
C ILE A 52 -5.14 -1.31 -6.74
N ALA A 53 -5.04 -1.42 -5.42
CA ALA A 53 -5.90 -0.71 -4.49
C ALA A 53 -5.23 0.55 -3.95
N SER A 54 -6.06 1.51 -3.54
CA SER A 54 -5.60 2.71 -2.87
C SER A 54 -5.81 2.59 -1.37
N TYR A 55 -4.79 2.98 -0.60
CA TYR A 55 -4.81 2.90 0.86
C TYR A 55 -4.35 4.21 1.48
N THR A 56 -4.87 4.51 2.66
CA THR A 56 -4.38 5.59 3.51
C THR A 56 -3.83 5.00 4.79
N LEU A 57 -2.59 5.35 5.13
CA LEU A 57 -1.98 5.04 6.40
C LEU A 57 -2.20 6.23 7.35
N LEU A 58 -2.86 5.96 8.46
CA LEU A 58 -3.15 6.93 9.49
C LEU A 58 -2.34 6.63 10.75
N ARG A 59 -1.91 7.68 11.45
CA ARG A 59 -1.42 7.60 12.82
C ARG A 59 -2.34 8.42 13.72
N ASN A 60 -2.99 7.79 14.68
CA ASN A 60 -3.96 8.44 15.57
C ASN A 60 -5.02 9.24 14.79
N ASN A 61 -5.58 8.64 13.73
CA ASN A 61 -6.55 9.24 12.80
C ASN A 61 -6.06 10.43 11.96
N VAL A 62 -4.76 10.74 11.98
CA VAL A 62 -4.14 11.72 11.07
C VAL A 62 -3.49 10.96 9.92
N GLU A 63 -3.81 11.31 8.67
CA GLU A 63 -3.14 10.77 7.50
C GLU A 63 -1.64 11.11 7.55
N ILE A 64 -0.78 10.10 7.51
CA ILE A 64 0.68 10.26 7.46
C ILE A 64 1.27 9.80 6.12
N PHE A 65 0.55 8.94 5.39
CA PHE A 65 0.95 8.43 4.08
C PHE A 65 -0.27 7.96 3.31
N ALA A 66 -0.29 8.13 1.99
CA ALA A 66 -1.34 7.61 1.12
C ALA A 66 -0.71 6.86 -0.05
N LEU A 67 -1.04 5.57 -0.16
CA LEU A 67 -0.77 4.78 -1.36
C LEU A 67 -1.93 5.02 -2.32
N ARG A 68 -1.75 5.90 -3.30
CA ARG A 68 -2.76 6.18 -4.32
C ARG A 68 -2.41 5.36 -5.54
N ASN A 69 -3.10 4.24 -5.72
CA ASN A 69 -2.92 3.38 -6.87
C ASN A 69 -4.21 3.32 -7.68
N GLN A 70 -4.53 4.45 -8.32
CA GLN A 70 -5.59 4.49 -9.33
C GLN A 70 -5.05 4.10 -10.72
N GLN A 71 -3.73 4.02 -10.90
CA GLN A 71 -3.11 3.97 -12.22
C GLN A 71 -1.72 3.32 -12.21
N GLN A 72 -1.64 2.01 -12.45
CA GLN A 72 -0.80 1.55 -13.57
C GLN A 72 -1.61 1.59 -14.89
N GLN A 73 -2.85 2.11 -14.84
CA GLN A 73 -3.88 2.15 -15.89
C GLN A 73 -4.47 3.53 -16.21
N SER A 74 -3.80 4.64 -15.94
CA SER A 74 -4.05 5.78 -16.81
C SER A 74 -2.77 6.55 -17.06
N ILE A 75 -2.61 6.86 -18.32
CA ILE A 75 -1.57 7.73 -18.80
C ILE A 75 -2.32 9.01 -19.14
N GLU A 76 -2.17 10.04 -18.31
CA GLU A 76 -2.75 11.35 -18.58
C GLU A 76 -1.68 12.23 -19.21
N GLY A 77 -1.92 12.59 -20.46
CA GLY A 77 -1.18 13.61 -21.20
C GLY A 77 -2.02 14.14 -22.36
N PRO A 78 -1.60 15.22 -23.03
CA PRO A 78 -2.40 15.82 -24.09
C PRO A 78 -2.77 14.80 -25.17
N ASN A 79 -3.99 14.88 -25.71
CA ASN A 79 -4.56 13.98 -26.74
C ASN A 79 -3.71 13.86 -28.03
N GLU A 80 -2.62 14.62 -28.12
CA GLU A 80 -1.67 14.67 -29.23
C GLU A 80 -0.58 13.57 -29.15
N PHE A 81 -0.51 12.82 -28.04
CA PHE A 81 0.48 11.75 -27.85
C PHE A 81 -0.20 10.41 -27.57
N GLU A 82 0.28 9.36 -28.22
CA GLU A 82 -0.13 7.98 -27.93
C GLU A 82 0.67 7.44 -26.74
N TYR A 83 -0.06 6.81 -25.83
CA TYR A 83 0.51 6.20 -24.65
C TYR A 83 0.09 4.74 -24.57
N ASN A 84 1.07 3.85 -24.36
CA ASN A 84 0.83 2.42 -24.19
C ASN A 84 1.15 2.00 -22.77
N THR A 85 0.24 1.28 -22.13
CA THR A 85 0.53 0.55 -20.90
C THR A 85 1.21 -0.78 -21.27
N ILE A 86 2.41 -1.02 -20.76
CA ILE A 86 3.04 -2.34 -20.84
C ILE A 86 2.39 -3.20 -19.76
N GLU A 87 1.47 -4.08 -20.17
CA GLU A 87 1.01 -5.17 -19.30
C GLU A 87 2.13 -6.22 -19.20
N VAL A 88 2.49 -6.62 -17.98
CA VAL A 88 3.52 -7.62 -17.68
C VAL A 88 2.87 -8.93 -17.24
#